data_AF-A0A509LKV9-F1
#
_entry.id   AF-A0A509LKV9-F1
#
_cell.length_a   1.000
_cell.length_b   1.000
_cell.length_c   1.000
_cell.angle_alpha   90.00
_cell.angle_beta   90.00
_cell.angle_gamma   90.00
#
_symmetry.space_group_name_H-M   'P 1'
#
loop_
_entity.id
_entity.type
_entity.pdbx_description
1 polymer ?
#
loop_
_entity_poly.entity_id
_entity_poly.type
_entity_poly.pdbx_seq_one_letter_code
_entity_poly.pdbx_strand_id
1 'polypeptide(L)'
;MRKYKNYLQVLTFFMVASFLLSSLVIAQIAVAKEATAQSSGKTASSGESASQEELAQILAPIALYPDTLLAQMFMAATYPLEIVEAARFVKEKSSLKDDALDKALKEKEWDVSVKSLCHFPTVLASLSEHLDATKRLGDYFLDDQKAVMDMVQTLRTKAMEEGNLKTTEEQKVTEEEKIIIIESANPQVVYVPSYSCTYVYGSWWYPHYPPYVWYPPPPRYGFGVGIVVGIGIGRWCSPNWRRGDINVNINRTNNFNKNVNIGGKGDRQSWTHNPKHRQGVAYNNK
;
A
#
# COMPACT_ATOMS: atom_id res chain seq x y z
N MET A 1 -45.83 32.23 -68.92
CA MET A 1 -45.32 30.84 -68.96
C MET A 1 -44.29 30.61 -67.85
N ARG A 2 -44.73 30.78 -66.59
CA ARG A 2 -43.87 30.83 -65.40
C ARG A 2 -44.01 29.58 -64.51
N LYS A 3 -44.90 28.64 -64.89
CA LYS A 3 -45.23 27.43 -64.10
C LYS A 3 -44.53 26.14 -64.55
N TYR A 4 -43.90 26.09 -65.73
CA TYR A 4 -43.15 24.91 -66.19
C TYR A 4 -41.64 24.96 -65.88
N LYS A 5 -41.09 26.11 -65.47
CA LYS A 5 -39.70 26.23 -65.00
C LYS A 5 -39.49 25.63 -63.60
N ASN A 6 -40.55 25.57 -62.80
CA ASN A 6 -40.46 25.15 -61.40
C ASN A 6 -40.50 23.62 -61.21
N TYR A 7 -40.93 22.85 -62.21
CA TYR A 7 -40.91 21.38 -62.14
C TYR A 7 -39.59 20.78 -62.65
N LEU A 8 -38.87 21.47 -63.56
CA LEU A 8 -37.57 21.03 -64.05
C LEU A 8 -36.41 21.34 -63.07
N GLN A 9 -36.59 22.32 -62.18
CA GLN A 9 -35.65 22.62 -61.08
C GLN A 9 -35.87 21.75 -59.84
N VAL A 10 -37.07 21.19 -59.63
CA VAL A 10 -37.35 20.31 -58.49
C VAL A 10 -36.94 18.87 -58.76
N LEU A 11 -37.01 18.40 -60.03
CA LEU A 11 -36.54 17.07 -60.40
C LEU A 11 -35.01 16.95 -60.49
N THR A 12 -34.30 18.05 -60.76
CA THR A 12 -32.82 18.07 -60.73
C THR A 12 -32.25 18.19 -59.31
N PHE A 13 -33.05 18.64 -58.33
CA PHE A 13 -32.66 18.68 -56.93
C PHE A 13 -32.74 17.31 -56.23
N PHE A 14 -33.66 16.42 -56.66
CA PHE A 14 -33.83 15.10 -56.04
C PHE A 14 -32.82 14.03 -56.51
N MET A 15 -32.12 14.24 -57.64
CA MET A 15 -31.14 13.26 -58.15
C MET A 15 -29.70 13.51 -57.65
N VAL A 16 -29.41 14.69 -57.08
CA VAL A 16 -28.10 15.00 -56.45
C VAL A 16 -28.12 14.74 -54.94
N ALA A 17 -29.30 14.68 -54.31
CA ALA A 17 -29.47 14.38 -52.89
C ALA A 17 -29.27 12.89 -52.52
N SER A 18 -29.17 11.98 -53.50
CA SER A 18 -28.96 10.54 -53.25
C SER A 18 -27.50 10.08 -53.39
N PHE A 19 -26.59 10.96 -53.82
CA PHE A 19 -25.14 10.70 -53.87
C PHE A 19 -24.31 11.54 -52.89
N LEU A 20 -24.96 12.28 -52.00
CA LEU A 20 -24.33 13.05 -50.91
C LEU A 20 -24.72 12.56 -49.50
N LEU A 21 -25.32 11.36 -49.40
CA LEU A 21 -25.56 10.68 -48.13
C LEU A 21 -24.66 9.46 -47.88
N SER A 22 -23.78 9.07 -48.82
CA SER A 22 -22.86 7.94 -48.62
C SER A 22 -21.38 8.33 -48.41
N SER A 23 -21.03 9.61 -48.47
CA SER A 23 -19.65 10.08 -48.26
C SER A 23 -19.41 10.81 -46.93
N LEU A 24 -20.45 11.01 -46.10
CA LEU A 24 -20.33 11.67 -44.79
C LEU A 24 -20.25 10.71 -43.58
N VAL A 25 -19.86 9.44 -43.81
CA VAL A 25 -19.54 8.48 -42.73
C VAL A 25 -18.04 8.15 -42.68
N ILE A 26 -17.25 8.54 -43.68
CA ILE A 26 -15.81 8.22 -43.74
C ILE A 26 -14.93 9.38 -43.21
N ALA A 27 -15.48 10.57 -43.00
CA ALA A 27 -14.72 11.74 -42.52
C ALA A 27 -14.71 11.94 -40.98
N GLN A 28 -15.30 11.03 -40.19
CA GLN A 28 -15.25 11.10 -38.71
C GLN A 28 -14.22 10.17 -38.06
N ILE A 29 -13.40 9.44 -38.83
CA ILE A 29 -12.37 8.53 -38.27
C ILE A 29 -10.99 9.20 -38.17
N ALA A 30 -10.81 10.45 -38.62
CA ALA A 30 -9.50 11.11 -38.67
C ALA A 30 -9.24 12.17 -37.58
N VAL A 31 -10.18 12.44 -36.66
CA VAL A 31 -10.01 13.47 -35.59
C VAL A 31 -10.03 12.87 -34.17
N ALA A 32 -10.26 11.56 -34.02
CA ALA A 32 -10.19 10.85 -32.73
C ALA A 32 -8.80 10.24 -32.44
N LYS A 33 -7.73 10.80 -33.02
CA LYS A 33 -6.34 10.31 -32.88
C LYS A 33 -5.36 11.41 -32.44
N GLU A 34 -5.80 12.36 -31.63
CA GLU A 34 -4.88 13.32 -30.98
C GLU A 34 -5.54 13.98 -29.76
N ALA A 35 -6.03 13.14 -28.83
CA ALA A 35 -6.42 13.58 -27.49
C ALA A 35 -6.04 12.55 -26.41
N THR A 36 -5.00 11.76 -26.65
CA THR A 36 -4.18 11.15 -25.59
C THR A 36 -2.93 12.00 -25.41
N ALA A 37 -3.16 13.25 -25.03
CA ALA A 37 -2.12 14.06 -24.41
C ALA A 37 -1.80 13.45 -23.05
N GLN A 38 -0.74 12.64 -23.04
CA GLN A 38 0.29 12.74 -22.02
C GLN A 38 -0.20 12.68 -20.56
N SER A 39 -0.74 11.52 -20.17
CA SER A 39 -0.35 10.96 -18.88
C SER A 39 1.10 10.46 -19.02
N SER A 40 2.06 11.40 -19.05
CA SER A 40 3.38 11.10 -18.53
C SER A 40 3.25 11.08 -17.01
N GLY A 41 2.60 10.04 -16.48
CA GLY A 41 3.10 9.48 -15.25
C GLY A 41 4.54 9.11 -15.55
N LYS A 42 5.48 9.91 -15.07
CA LYS A 42 6.90 9.54 -14.99
C LYS A 42 6.88 8.23 -14.24
N THR A 43 6.88 7.12 -14.98
CA THR A 43 7.07 5.81 -14.40
C THR A 43 8.51 5.88 -13.94
N ALA A 44 8.69 6.07 -12.63
CA ALA A 44 9.98 5.96 -12.00
C ALA A 44 10.56 4.61 -12.43
N SER A 45 11.56 4.73 -13.28
CA SER A 45 12.26 3.65 -13.94
C SER A 45 13.52 3.39 -13.15
N SER A 46 13.92 2.13 -13.11
CA SER A 46 15.32 1.67 -13.11
C SER A 46 16.24 2.16 -11.99
N GLY A 47 16.55 1.27 -11.04
CA GLY A 47 17.87 1.18 -10.40
C GLY A 47 18.38 2.35 -9.53
N GLU A 48 17.66 3.46 -9.43
CA GLU A 48 17.98 4.58 -8.52
C GLU A 48 17.16 4.45 -7.22
N SER A 49 17.79 4.79 -6.09
CA SER A 49 17.12 4.85 -4.79
C SER A 49 15.90 5.76 -4.83
N ALA A 50 14.86 5.40 -4.08
CA ALA A 50 13.59 6.11 -4.07
C ALA A 50 13.76 7.60 -3.75
N SER A 51 13.06 8.45 -4.49
CA SER A 51 13.03 9.88 -4.17
C SER A 51 12.22 10.15 -2.89
N GLN A 52 12.43 11.30 -2.24
CA GLN A 52 11.66 11.68 -1.05
C GLN A 52 10.15 11.79 -1.36
N GLU A 53 9.80 12.24 -2.56
CA GLU A 53 8.43 12.32 -3.06
C GLU A 53 7.78 10.94 -3.19
N GLU A 54 8.53 9.97 -3.73
CA GLU A 54 8.06 8.59 -3.91
C GLU A 54 7.87 7.88 -2.57
N LEU A 55 8.82 8.07 -1.64
CA LEU A 55 8.71 7.59 -0.27
C LEU A 55 7.49 8.21 0.43
N ALA A 56 7.32 9.53 0.36
CA ALA A 56 6.18 10.21 0.96
C ALA A 56 4.85 9.70 0.37
N GLN A 57 4.77 9.57 -0.95
CA GLN A 57 3.59 9.09 -1.66
C GLN A 57 3.16 7.70 -1.19
N ILE A 58 4.10 6.74 -1.08
CA ILE A 58 3.78 5.36 -0.75
C ILE A 58 3.54 5.14 0.75
N LEU A 59 4.24 5.89 1.61
CA LEU A 59 4.20 5.74 3.07
C LEU A 59 3.09 6.54 3.74
N ALA A 60 2.69 7.70 3.19
CA ALA A 60 1.63 8.55 3.74
C ALA A 60 0.38 7.81 4.24
N PRO A 61 -0.22 6.86 3.49
CA PRO A 61 -1.43 6.16 3.93
C PRO A 61 -1.22 5.13 5.05
N ILE A 62 0.01 4.75 5.37
CA ILE A 62 0.33 3.73 6.39
C ILE A 62 1.23 4.25 7.52
N ALA A 63 1.80 5.45 7.40
CA ALA A 63 2.77 5.99 8.35
C ALA A 63 2.22 6.16 9.77
N LEU A 64 0.90 6.31 9.93
CA LEU A 64 0.26 6.45 11.24
C LEU A 64 -0.18 5.12 11.86
N TYR A 65 0.17 4.00 11.24
CA TYR A 65 -0.13 2.68 11.81
C TYR A 65 0.74 2.45 13.06
N PRO A 66 0.26 1.61 14.01
CA PRO A 66 1.08 1.20 15.14
C PRO A 66 2.42 0.63 14.69
N ASP A 67 3.48 0.96 15.42
CA ASP A 67 4.88 0.68 15.07
C ASP A 67 5.13 -0.80 14.75
N THR A 68 4.51 -1.69 15.51
CA THR A 68 4.66 -3.14 15.35
C THR A 68 4.00 -3.63 14.06
N LEU A 69 2.79 -3.16 13.74
CA LEU A 69 2.11 -3.48 12.49
C LEU A 69 2.86 -2.90 11.29
N LEU A 70 3.32 -1.65 11.39
CA LEU A 70 4.06 -1.00 10.32
C LEU A 70 5.37 -1.74 9.99
N ALA A 71 6.11 -2.17 11.01
CA ALA A 71 7.30 -3.01 10.84
C ALA A 71 6.97 -4.34 10.12
N GLN A 72 5.87 -4.99 10.49
CA GLN A 72 5.42 -6.22 9.84
C GLN A 72 5.09 -5.99 8.36
N MET A 73 4.45 -4.87 8.03
CA MET A 73 4.15 -4.50 6.65
C MET A 73 5.42 -4.28 5.82
N PHE A 74 6.43 -3.58 6.36
CA PHE A 74 7.70 -3.37 5.65
C PHE A 74 8.43 -4.68 5.37
N MET A 75 8.55 -5.57 6.36
CA MET A 75 9.17 -6.88 6.16
C MET A 75 8.38 -7.73 5.16
N ALA A 76 7.05 -7.79 5.29
CA ALA A 76 6.20 -8.62 4.44
C ALA A 76 6.19 -8.14 2.99
N ALA A 77 6.24 -6.83 2.74
CA ALA A 77 6.26 -6.25 1.40
C ALA A 77 7.46 -6.74 0.55
N THR A 78 8.51 -7.23 1.19
CA THR A 78 9.67 -7.84 0.52
C THR A 78 9.40 -9.23 -0.06
N TYR A 79 8.25 -9.84 0.27
CA TYR A 79 7.80 -11.18 -0.14
C TYR A 79 6.40 -11.15 -0.80
N PRO A 80 6.26 -10.47 -1.96
CA PRO A 80 4.95 -10.21 -2.58
C PRO A 80 4.18 -11.48 -2.98
N LEU A 81 4.86 -12.58 -3.35
CA LEU A 81 4.18 -13.83 -3.68
C LEU A 81 3.52 -14.46 -2.44
N GLU A 82 4.23 -14.50 -1.32
CA GLU A 82 3.69 -15.02 -0.06
C GLU A 82 2.50 -14.17 0.42
N ILE A 83 2.52 -12.85 0.21
CA ILE A 83 1.36 -11.97 0.48
C ILE A 83 0.12 -12.42 -0.30
N VAL A 84 0.26 -12.71 -1.60
CA VAL A 84 -0.87 -13.16 -2.43
C VAL A 84 -1.40 -14.51 -1.95
N GLU A 85 -0.51 -15.46 -1.67
CA GLU A 85 -0.88 -16.78 -1.16
C GLU A 85 -1.59 -16.69 0.19
N ALA A 86 -1.06 -15.86 1.10
CA ALA A 86 -1.61 -15.62 2.42
C ALA A 86 -2.98 -14.93 2.34
N ALA A 87 -3.15 -13.93 1.48
CA ALA A 87 -4.43 -13.25 1.29
C ALA A 87 -5.52 -14.22 0.79
N ARG A 88 -5.18 -15.08 -0.18
CA ARG A 88 -6.09 -16.14 -0.65
C ARG A 88 -6.42 -17.13 0.47
N PHE A 89 -5.41 -17.58 1.20
CA PHE A 89 -5.59 -18.51 2.32
C PHE A 89 -6.54 -17.95 3.40
N VAL A 90 -6.34 -16.70 3.83
CA VAL A 90 -7.21 -16.06 4.84
C VAL A 90 -8.64 -15.88 4.32
N LYS A 91 -8.81 -15.59 3.03
CA LYS A 91 -10.14 -15.52 2.40
C LYS A 91 -10.84 -16.87 2.37
N GLU A 92 -10.14 -17.93 1.97
CA GLU A 92 -10.67 -19.31 1.92
C GLU A 92 -10.93 -19.88 3.32
N LYS A 93 -10.13 -19.48 4.31
CA LYS A 93 -10.20 -19.94 5.71
C LYS A 93 -10.76 -18.86 6.64
N SER A 94 -11.70 -18.05 6.16
CA SER A 94 -12.27 -16.92 6.90
C SER A 94 -12.92 -17.28 8.24
N SER A 95 -13.29 -18.56 8.43
CA SER A 95 -13.79 -19.13 9.68
C SER A 95 -12.71 -19.45 10.71
N LEU A 96 -11.43 -19.59 10.33
CA LEU A 96 -10.34 -19.79 11.27
C LEU A 96 -10.01 -18.46 11.96
N LYS A 97 -9.92 -18.50 13.29
CA LYS A 97 -9.57 -17.37 14.16
C LYS A 97 -8.58 -17.83 15.23
N ASP A 98 -7.87 -16.88 15.81
CA ASP A 98 -7.03 -17.05 17.00
C ASP A 98 -6.14 -18.31 16.92
N ASP A 99 -6.15 -19.17 17.94
CA ASP A 99 -5.33 -20.38 18.03
C ASP A 99 -5.49 -21.34 16.84
N ALA A 100 -6.69 -21.41 16.25
CA ALA A 100 -6.94 -22.26 15.09
C ALA A 100 -6.27 -21.71 13.83
N LEU A 101 -6.26 -20.38 13.68
CA LEU A 101 -5.51 -19.70 12.63
C LEU A 101 -3.99 -19.88 12.86
N ASP A 102 -3.50 -19.64 14.07
CA ASP A 102 -2.09 -19.83 14.44
C ASP A 102 -1.60 -21.24 14.11
N LYS A 103 -2.38 -22.26 14.44
CA LYS A 103 -2.05 -23.65 14.14
C LYS A 103 -1.95 -23.89 12.63
N ALA A 104 -2.84 -23.30 11.84
CA ALA A 104 -2.81 -23.44 10.39
C ALA A 104 -1.64 -22.66 9.75
N LEU A 105 -1.26 -21.51 10.32
CA LEU A 105 -0.12 -20.70 9.87
C LEU A 105 1.24 -21.32 10.23
N LYS A 106 1.30 -22.11 11.30
CA LYS A 106 2.52 -22.86 11.67
C LYS A 106 2.98 -23.80 10.56
N GLU A 107 2.06 -24.40 9.83
CA GLU A 107 2.33 -25.33 8.73
C GLU A 107 2.72 -24.64 7.41
N LYS A 108 2.68 -23.30 7.36
CA LYS A 108 3.09 -22.54 6.16
C LYS A 108 4.58 -22.26 6.20
N GLU A 109 5.25 -22.28 5.05
CA GLU A 109 6.68 -21.95 4.95
C GLU A 109 6.94 -20.45 4.71
N TRP A 110 5.92 -19.61 4.92
CA TRP A 110 6.04 -18.15 4.73
C TRP A 110 6.90 -17.47 5.80
N ASP A 111 7.39 -16.28 5.49
CA ASP A 111 8.06 -15.41 6.46
C ASP A 111 7.12 -15.07 7.63
N VAL A 112 7.69 -14.90 8.82
CA VAL A 112 6.92 -14.57 10.04
C VAL A 112 6.14 -13.27 9.92
N SER A 113 6.65 -12.29 9.15
CA SER A 113 5.95 -11.04 8.86
C SER A 113 4.66 -11.30 8.08
N VAL A 114 4.70 -12.11 7.02
CA VAL A 114 3.54 -12.49 6.22
C VAL A 114 2.52 -13.28 7.05
N LYS A 115 2.99 -14.25 7.85
CA LYS A 115 2.11 -15.00 8.78
C LYS A 115 1.42 -14.08 9.78
N SER A 116 2.15 -13.09 10.33
CA SER A 116 1.57 -12.13 11.28
C SER A 116 0.47 -11.29 10.65
N LEU A 117 0.63 -10.89 9.37
CA LEU A 117 -0.38 -10.14 8.64
C LEU A 117 -1.66 -10.94 8.36
N CYS A 118 -1.68 -12.27 8.49
CA CYS A 118 -2.91 -13.06 8.38
C CYS A 118 -3.95 -12.73 9.47
N HIS A 119 -3.52 -12.14 10.59
CA HIS A 119 -4.42 -11.62 11.63
C HIS A 119 -5.05 -10.27 11.25
N PHE A 120 -4.51 -9.62 10.22
CA PHE A 120 -4.96 -8.32 9.70
C PHE A 120 -5.53 -8.50 8.28
N PRO A 121 -6.67 -9.19 8.13
CA PRO A 121 -7.19 -9.59 6.81
C PRO A 121 -7.36 -8.40 5.86
N THR A 122 -7.79 -7.25 6.35
CA THR A 122 -7.95 -6.02 5.55
C THR A 122 -6.61 -5.46 5.09
N VAL A 123 -5.58 -5.49 5.93
CA VAL A 123 -4.21 -5.05 5.59
C VAL A 123 -3.61 -5.98 4.56
N LEU A 124 -3.68 -7.29 4.81
CA LEU A 124 -3.17 -8.31 3.92
C LEU A 124 -3.87 -8.29 2.55
N ALA A 125 -5.19 -8.12 2.54
CA ALA A 125 -5.96 -7.97 1.30
C ALA A 125 -5.50 -6.76 0.49
N SER A 126 -5.34 -5.59 1.11
CA SER A 126 -4.88 -4.38 0.41
C SER A 126 -3.47 -4.55 -0.16
N LEU A 127 -2.54 -5.14 0.60
CA LEU A 127 -1.20 -5.47 0.07
C LEU A 127 -1.27 -6.42 -1.14
N SER A 128 -2.21 -7.37 -1.14
CA SER A 128 -2.42 -8.30 -2.25
C SER A 128 -3.19 -7.70 -3.43
N GLU A 129 -4.02 -6.69 -3.22
CA GLU A 129 -4.77 -6.01 -4.29
C GLU A 129 -3.91 -4.94 -4.98
N HIS A 130 -3.02 -4.29 -4.23
CA HIS A 130 -2.12 -3.24 -4.70
C HIS A 130 -0.68 -3.75 -4.86
N LEU A 131 -0.49 -4.86 -5.59
CA LEU A 131 0.80 -5.55 -5.67
C LEU A 131 1.94 -4.69 -6.22
N ASP A 132 1.69 -3.79 -7.17
CA ASP A 132 2.73 -2.91 -7.69
C ASP A 132 3.28 -1.98 -6.60
N ALA A 133 2.42 -1.44 -5.75
CA ALA A 133 2.83 -0.64 -4.60
C ALA A 133 3.51 -1.51 -3.53
N THR A 134 2.96 -2.68 -3.22
CA THR A 134 3.60 -3.62 -2.28
C THR A 134 5.02 -3.97 -2.72
N LYS A 135 5.24 -4.25 -4.01
CA LYS A 135 6.58 -4.48 -4.56
C LYS A 135 7.49 -3.27 -4.42
N ARG A 136 7.02 -2.07 -4.76
CA ARG A 136 7.81 -0.83 -4.60
C ARG A 136 8.18 -0.58 -3.14
N LEU A 137 7.23 -0.73 -2.21
CA LEU A 137 7.48 -0.59 -0.79
C LEU A 137 8.56 -1.57 -0.31
N GLY A 138 8.45 -2.84 -0.71
CA GLY A 138 9.45 -3.86 -0.39
C GLY A 138 10.81 -3.53 -0.97
N ASP A 139 10.87 -3.07 -2.23
CA ASP A 139 12.13 -2.73 -2.89
C ASP A 139 12.79 -1.50 -2.27
N TYR A 140 12.02 -0.45 -1.96
CA TYR A 140 12.52 0.74 -1.26
C TYR A 140 13.06 0.40 0.12
N PHE A 141 12.37 -0.48 0.86
CA PHE A 141 12.82 -0.93 2.17
C PHE A 141 14.10 -1.78 2.09
N LEU A 142 14.26 -2.60 1.06
CA LEU A 142 15.49 -3.36 0.83
C LEU A 142 16.67 -2.50 0.37
N ASP A 143 16.39 -1.40 -0.33
CA ASP A 143 17.39 -0.45 -0.81
C ASP A 143 17.94 0.42 0.32
N ASP A 144 17.05 1.10 1.06
CA ASP A 144 17.41 1.99 2.17
C ASP A 144 16.32 1.98 3.27
N GLN A 145 16.49 1.08 4.24
CA GLN A 145 15.60 0.99 5.42
C GLN A 145 15.53 2.31 6.19
N LYS A 146 16.65 3.03 6.28
CA LYS A 146 16.72 4.27 7.06
C LYS A 146 15.93 5.37 6.39
N ALA A 147 16.05 5.55 5.08
CA ALA A 147 15.29 6.55 4.33
C ALA A 147 13.76 6.30 4.44
N VAL A 148 13.32 5.04 4.37
CA VAL A 148 11.92 4.68 4.58
C VAL A 148 11.45 5.07 5.99
N MET A 149 12.24 4.73 7.01
CA MET A 149 11.87 5.01 8.40
C MET A 149 11.91 6.51 8.75
N ASP A 150 12.87 7.25 8.22
CA ASP A 150 12.97 8.71 8.38
C ASP A 150 11.76 9.41 7.73
N MET A 151 11.31 8.94 6.57
CA MET A 151 10.11 9.49 5.91
C MET A 151 8.84 9.23 6.73
N VAL A 152 8.71 8.05 7.36
CA VAL A 152 7.60 7.80 8.29
C VAL A 152 7.59 8.81 9.44
N GLN A 153 8.75 9.10 10.04
CA GLN A 153 8.84 10.09 11.10
C GLN A 153 8.47 11.49 10.59
N THR A 154 8.93 11.87 9.40
CA THR A 154 8.54 13.12 8.74
C THR A 154 7.01 13.24 8.59
N LEU A 155 6.35 12.18 8.14
CA LEU A 155 4.90 12.12 8.00
C LEU A 155 4.19 12.22 9.37
N ARG A 156 4.68 11.50 10.38
CA ARG A 156 4.14 11.55 11.75
C ARG A 156 4.26 12.94 12.35
N THR A 157 5.39 13.62 12.17
CA THR A 157 5.58 15.00 12.63
C THR A 157 4.54 15.92 12.00
N LYS A 158 4.33 15.83 10.68
CA LYS A 158 3.29 16.62 10.00
C LYS A 158 1.89 16.35 10.53
N ALA A 159 1.55 15.09 10.79
CA ALA A 159 0.26 14.74 11.37
C ALA A 159 0.09 15.27 12.81
N MET A 160 1.16 15.35 13.60
CA MET A 160 1.14 15.99 14.93
C MET A 160 1.00 17.51 14.82
N GLU A 161 1.71 18.14 13.90
CA GLU A 161 1.65 19.60 13.65
C GLU A 161 0.25 20.05 13.22
N GLU A 162 -0.42 19.26 12.37
CA GLU A 162 -1.84 19.46 12.00
C GLU A 162 -2.83 19.10 13.13
N GLY A 163 -2.34 18.53 14.25
CA GLY A 163 -3.14 18.17 15.41
C GLY A 163 -4.05 16.96 15.20
N ASN A 164 -3.77 16.13 14.19
CA ASN A 164 -4.57 14.96 13.83
C ASN A 164 -4.02 13.64 14.40
N LEU A 165 -2.75 13.62 14.82
CA LEU A 165 -2.15 12.47 15.50
C LEU A 165 -2.14 12.68 17.03
N LYS A 166 -3.00 11.94 17.74
CA LYS A 166 -3.23 12.06 19.19
C LYS A 166 -3.37 10.70 19.85
N THR A 167 -3.11 10.66 21.15
CA THR A 167 -3.50 9.53 22.01
C THR A 167 -5.02 9.47 22.13
N THR A 168 -5.57 8.27 21.97
CA THR A 168 -7.00 7.94 22.06
C THR A 168 -7.19 6.64 22.86
N GLU A 169 -8.40 6.09 22.89
CA GLU A 169 -8.66 4.79 23.52
C GLU A 169 -8.08 3.61 22.71
N GLU A 170 -7.82 3.82 21.43
CA GLU A 170 -7.32 2.82 20.49
C GLU A 170 -5.78 2.83 20.38
N GLN A 171 -5.17 4.02 20.45
CA GLN A 171 -3.72 4.20 20.28
C GLN A 171 -3.11 5.12 21.33
N LYS A 172 -1.84 4.86 21.65
CA LYS A 172 -0.99 5.72 22.46
C LYS A 172 0.08 6.33 21.57
N VAL A 173 0.16 7.66 21.56
CA VAL A 173 1.16 8.43 20.83
C VAL A 173 2.10 9.07 21.85
N THR A 174 3.39 8.77 21.75
CA THR A 174 4.43 9.37 22.58
C THR A 174 5.52 9.98 21.71
N GLU A 175 6.05 11.12 22.15
CA GLU A 175 7.19 11.77 21.52
C GLU A 175 8.38 11.72 22.48
N GLU A 176 9.44 11.03 22.07
CA GLU A 176 10.68 10.90 22.84
C GLU A 176 11.85 11.37 21.97
N GLU A 177 12.53 12.45 22.37
CA GLU A 177 13.67 13.01 21.62
C GLU A 177 13.37 13.22 20.12
N LYS A 178 12.18 13.75 19.80
CA LYS A 178 11.66 13.97 18.43
C LYS A 178 11.33 12.69 17.64
N ILE A 179 11.30 11.53 18.29
CA ILE A 179 10.82 10.28 17.71
C ILE A 179 9.38 10.08 18.17
N ILE A 180 8.49 9.96 17.20
CA ILE A 180 7.06 9.72 17.43
C ILE A 180 6.84 8.21 17.38
N ILE A 181 6.40 7.65 18.51
CA ILE A 181 6.10 6.25 18.71
C ILE A 181 4.58 6.09 18.77
N ILE A 182 4.04 5.17 17.98
CA ILE A 182 2.61 4.83 17.98
C ILE A 182 2.46 3.39 18.45
N GLU A 183 1.84 3.21 19.60
CA GLU A 183 1.51 1.90 20.16
C GLU A 183 0.00 1.72 20.28
N SER A 184 -0.46 0.47 20.37
CA SER A 184 -1.84 0.21 20.78
C SER A 184 -2.03 0.60 22.25
N ALA A 185 -3.12 1.30 22.56
CA ALA A 185 -3.42 1.68 23.94
C ALA A 185 -3.64 0.44 24.83
N ASN A 186 -4.26 -0.60 24.27
CA ASN A 186 -4.30 -1.94 24.83
C ASN A 186 -3.27 -2.83 24.11
N PRO A 187 -2.24 -3.37 24.80
CA PRO A 187 -1.23 -4.23 24.17
C PRO A 187 -1.74 -5.55 23.58
N GLN A 188 -2.99 -5.93 23.82
CA GLN A 188 -3.62 -7.15 23.28
C GLN A 188 -4.59 -6.85 22.12
N VAL A 189 -4.83 -5.58 21.79
CA VAL A 189 -5.78 -5.20 20.73
C VAL A 189 -5.15 -4.16 19.83
N VAL A 190 -4.96 -4.50 18.56
CA VAL A 190 -4.44 -3.57 17.55
C VAL A 190 -5.61 -3.00 16.75
N TYR A 191 -5.74 -1.69 16.79
CA TYR A 191 -6.65 -0.95 15.91
C TYR A 191 -5.87 -0.45 14.71
N VAL A 192 -6.35 -0.78 13.50
CA VAL A 192 -5.77 -0.25 12.27
C VAL A 192 -6.42 1.10 11.97
N PRO A 193 -5.66 2.20 11.94
CA PRO A 193 -6.22 3.51 11.63
C PRO A 193 -6.58 3.60 10.15
N SER A 194 -7.62 4.37 9.86
CA SER A 194 -8.08 4.68 8.52
C SER A 194 -8.32 6.18 8.43
N TYR A 195 -7.72 6.83 7.42
CA TYR A 195 -7.71 8.28 7.33
C TYR A 195 -7.49 8.78 5.90
N SER A 196 -7.97 10.00 5.63
CA SER A 196 -7.59 10.74 4.44
C SER A 196 -6.24 11.43 4.65
N CYS A 197 -5.28 11.20 3.76
CA CYS A 197 -3.96 11.82 3.84
C CYS A 197 -4.02 13.35 3.72
N THR A 198 -4.92 13.88 2.87
CA THR A 198 -5.10 15.34 2.72
C THR A 198 -5.81 15.99 3.90
N TYR A 199 -6.51 15.19 4.71
CA TYR A 199 -7.06 15.67 5.98
C TYR A 199 -5.97 15.69 7.06
N VAL A 200 -5.23 14.59 7.18
CA VAL A 200 -4.31 14.39 8.30
C VAL A 200 -3.04 15.20 8.19
N TYR A 201 -2.47 15.28 6.98
CA TYR A 201 -1.24 16.03 6.71
C TYR A 201 -1.50 17.44 6.17
N GLY A 202 -2.77 17.86 6.11
CA GLY A 202 -3.16 19.14 5.53
C GLY A 202 -2.84 19.24 4.03
N SER A 203 -2.35 20.41 3.61
CA SER A 203 -2.00 20.66 2.20
C SER A 203 -0.81 19.80 1.78
N TRP A 204 -1.05 18.89 0.85
CA TRP A 204 -0.01 17.98 0.36
C TRP A 204 1.08 18.74 -0.41
N TRP A 205 2.31 18.65 0.07
CA TRP A 205 3.44 19.48 -0.40
C TRP A 205 4.14 18.94 -1.65
N TYR A 206 3.74 17.77 -2.16
CA TYR A 206 4.23 17.21 -3.42
C TYR A 206 3.10 17.10 -4.47
N PRO A 207 2.78 18.17 -5.22
CA PRO A 207 1.64 18.21 -6.13
C PRO A 207 1.65 17.10 -7.20
N HIS A 208 2.83 16.70 -7.66
CA HIS A 208 3.00 15.67 -8.70
C HIS A 208 3.08 14.24 -8.15
N TYR A 209 3.06 14.07 -6.83
CA TYR A 209 3.14 12.78 -6.15
C TYR A 209 2.07 12.68 -5.07
N PRO A 210 0.77 12.69 -5.44
CA PRO A 210 -0.31 12.60 -4.46
C PRO A 210 -0.22 11.28 -3.68
N PRO A 211 -0.70 11.23 -2.42
CA PRO A 211 -0.65 10.01 -1.61
C PRO A 211 -1.26 8.80 -2.31
N TYR A 212 -0.62 7.64 -2.14
CA TYR A 212 -1.12 6.40 -2.68
C TYR A 212 -2.44 5.99 -2.02
N VAL A 213 -3.36 5.44 -2.80
CA VAL A 213 -4.69 5.05 -2.32
C VAL A 213 -4.75 3.53 -2.12
N TRP A 214 -4.41 3.06 -0.91
CA TRP A 214 -4.56 1.65 -0.50
C TRP A 214 -6.01 1.28 -0.13
N TYR A 215 -6.78 2.27 0.29
CA TYR A 215 -8.17 2.16 0.69
C TYR A 215 -8.92 3.42 0.25
N PRO A 216 -10.23 3.34 -0.05
CA PRO A 216 -11.06 4.52 -0.15
C PRO A 216 -10.94 5.33 1.15
N PRO A 217 -10.46 6.59 1.10
CA PRO A 217 -10.18 7.34 2.32
C PRO A 217 -11.50 7.70 3.01
N PRO A 218 -11.64 7.44 4.33
CA PRO A 218 -12.76 7.95 5.08
C PRO A 218 -12.68 9.49 5.13
N PRO A 219 -13.81 10.18 5.32
CA PRO A 219 -13.83 11.65 5.36
C PRO A 219 -13.05 12.24 6.55
N ARG A 220 -12.70 11.44 7.55
CA ARG A 220 -12.01 11.85 8.79
C ARG A 220 -11.04 10.76 9.24
N TYR A 221 -10.11 11.13 10.11
CA TYR A 221 -9.28 10.16 10.84
C TYR A 221 -10.15 9.32 11.78
N GLY A 222 -10.00 8.01 11.73
CA GLY A 222 -10.69 7.08 12.61
C GLY A 222 -9.99 5.73 12.68
N PHE A 223 -10.60 4.81 13.41
CA PHE A 223 -10.10 3.45 13.58
C PHE A 223 -11.08 2.43 13.03
N GLY A 224 -10.56 1.36 12.45
CA GLY A 224 -11.34 0.18 12.12
C GLY A 224 -11.70 -0.65 13.37
N VAL A 225 -12.22 -1.86 13.14
CA VAL A 225 -12.48 -2.82 14.22
C VAL A 225 -11.15 -3.26 14.84
N GLY A 226 -11.09 -3.26 16.18
CA GLY A 226 -9.93 -3.73 16.94
C GLY A 226 -9.70 -5.23 16.72
N ILE A 227 -8.44 -5.60 16.45
CA ILE A 227 -8.01 -6.98 16.24
C ILE A 227 -7.32 -7.46 17.51
N VAL A 228 -7.87 -8.51 18.12
CA VAL A 228 -7.23 -9.16 19.27
C VAL A 228 -5.99 -9.88 18.76
N VAL A 229 -4.83 -9.44 19.23
CA VAL A 229 -3.55 -10.08 18.93
C VAL A 229 -3.06 -10.79 20.17
N GLY A 230 -2.84 -12.10 20.06
CA GLY A 230 -2.20 -12.86 21.12
C GLY A 230 -0.78 -12.35 21.40
N ILE A 231 -0.25 -12.68 22.58
CA ILE A 231 1.09 -12.26 23.06
C ILE A 231 2.23 -12.58 22.06
N GLY A 232 2.01 -13.55 21.15
CA GLY A 232 2.96 -13.95 20.11
C GLY A 232 3.05 -13.03 18.88
N ILE A 233 1.96 -12.36 18.48
CA ILE A 233 1.88 -11.63 17.19
C ILE A 233 2.32 -10.17 17.32
N GLY A 234 2.01 -9.52 18.44
CA GLY A 234 2.19 -8.06 18.59
C GLY A 234 3.55 -7.57 19.07
N ARG A 235 4.51 -8.45 19.40
CA ARG A 235 5.74 -8.04 20.14
C ARG A 235 7.03 -8.73 19.71
N TRP A 236 7.03 -9.42 18.57
CA TRP A 236 8.22 -10.10 18.06
C TRP A 236 9.10 -9.17 17.22
N CYS A 237 8.60 -8.03 16.74
CA CYS A 237 9.38 -7.01 16.07
C CYS A 237 9.06 -5.61 16.57
N SER A 238 9.99 -4.68 16.39
CA SER A 238 9.78 -3.24 16.63
C SER A 238 10.72 -2.41 15.76
N PRO A 239 10.26 -1.27 15.19
CA PRO A 239 11.16 -0.32 14.56
C PRO A 239 12.24 0.16 15.54
N ASN A 240 13.47 0.26 15.08
CA ASN A 240 14.55 0.98 15.74
C ASN A 240 14.71 2.33 15.07
N TRP A 241 13.86 3.28 15.45
CA TRP A 241 13.80 4.61 14.83
C TRP A 241 15.14 5.34 14.79
N ARG A 242 16.01 5.16 15.79
CA ARG A 242 17.34 5.81 15.82
C ARG A 242 18.32 5.21 14.82
N ARG A 243 18.31 3.89 14.66
CA ARG A 243 19.25 3.19 13.77
C ARG A 243 18.74 3.12 12.33
N GLY A 244 17.42 3.21 12.13
CA GLY A 244 16.80 3.10 10.81
C GLY A 244 16.68 1.65 10.33
N ASP A 245 16.47 0.70 11.25
CA ASP A 245 16.19 -0.70 10.91
C ASP A 245 15.11 -1.30 11.82
N ILE A 246 14.76 -2.56 11.62
CA ILE A 246 13.77 -3.27 12.44
C ILE A 246 14.49 -4.22 13.40
N ASN A 247 14.16 -4.15 14.69
CA ASN A 247 14.57 -5.16 15.67
C ASN A 247 13.59 -6.35 15.65
N VAL A 248 14.13 -7.56 15.68
CA VAL A 248 13.39 -8.84 15.77
C VAL A 248 13.81 -9.58 17.03
N ASN A 249 12.84 -10.05 17.80
CA ASN A 249 13.03 -10.91 18.96
C ASN A 249 12.95 -12.37 18.56
N ILE A 250 14.11 -13.02 18.47
CA ILE A 250 14.27 -14.39 17.98
C ILE A 250 13.42 -15.38 18.79
N ASN A 251 13.42 -15.24 20.12
CA ASN A 251 12.70 -16.17 21.00
C ASN A 251 11.18 -16.10 20.77
N ARG A 252 10.63 -14.89 20.58
CA ARG A 252 9.20 -14.71 20.29
C ARG A 252 8.85 -15.17 18.87
N THR A 253 9.73 -14.92 17.89
CA THR A 253 9.56 -15.42 16.53
C THR A 253 9.52 -16.96 16.50
N ASN A 254 10.39 -17.65 17.23
CA ASN A 254 10.42 -19.11 17.30
C ASN A 254 9.17 -19.72 17.95
N ASN A 255 8.55 -19.01 18.90
CA ASN A 255 7.30 -19.43 19.54
C ASN A 255 6.10 -19.39 18.56
N PHE A 256 6.12 -18.44 17.62
CA PHE A 256 5.08 -18.29 16.60
C PHE A 256 5.38 -19.14 15.34
N ASN A 257 6.66 -19.34 15.02
CA ASN A 257 7.11 -20.05 13.83
C ASN A 257 8.27 -21.01 14.15
N LYS A 258 7.97 -22.32 14.27
CA LYS A 258 8.96 -23.36 14.59
C LYS A 258 10.00 -23.57 13.48
N ASN A 259 9.70 -23.15 12.25
CA ASN A 259 10.56 -23.39 11.08
C ASN A 259 11.50 -22.22 10.78
N VAL A 260 11.48 -21.17 11.62
CA VAL A 260 12.38 -20.03 11.47
C VAL A 260 13.69 -20.32 12.18
N ASN A 261 14.68 -20.77 11.41
CA ASN A 261 16.05 -20.94 11.89
C ASN A 261 16.77 -19.58 11.78
N ILE A 262 16.40 -18.59 12.62
CA ILE A 262 17.19 -17.36 12.75
C ILE A 262 18.47 -17.74 13.51
N GLY A 263 19.56 -17.97 12.76
CA GLY A 263 20.87 -18.25 13.33
C GLY A 263 21.36 -17.06 14.15
N GLY A 264 21.34 -17.17 15.47
CA GLY A 264 21.80 -16.09 16.35
C GLY A 264 21.71 -16.45 17.83
N LYS A 265 22.74 -16.09 18.60
CA LYS A 265 22.68 -16.06 20.08
C LYS A 265 22.30 -14.63 20.50
N GLY A 266 21.10 -14.45 21.07
CA GLY A 266 20.65 -13.17 21.64
C GLY A 266 19.14 -12.96 21.57
N ASP A 267 18.59 -12.11 22.46
CA ASP A 267 17.14 -11.85 22.55
C ASP A 267 16.59 -10.91 21.47
N ARG A 268 17.45 -10.08 20.84
CA ARG A 268 17.07 -9.12 19.79
C ARG A 268 18.18 -8.99 18.73
N GLN A 269 17.81 -8.98 17.46
CA GLN A 269 18.69 -8.77 16.31
C GLN A 269 18.07 -7.81 15.30
N SER A 270 18.88 -7.17 14.46
CA SER A 270 18.38 -6.46 13.28
C SER A 270 17.76 -7.46 12.30
N TRP A 271 16.58 -7.15 11.77
CA TRP A 271 15.94 -7.92 10.72
C TRP A 271 16.86 -7.99 9.49
N THR A 272 16.87 -9.15 8.85
CA THR A 272 17.61 -9.38 7.61
C THR A 272 16.70 -10.06 6.61
N HIS A 273 16.69 -9.54 5.37
CA HIS A 273 15.95 -10.12 4.26
C HIS A 273 16.40 -11.55 3.95
N ASN A 274 15.44 -12.43 3.68
CA ASN A 274 15.71 -13.81 3.26
C ASN A 274 15.18 -14.03 1.83
N PRO A 275 16.07 -14.02 0.81
CA PRO A 275 15.67 -14.17 -0.59
C PRO A 275 14.89 -15.44 -0.92
N LYS A 276 14.96 -16.50 -0.08
CA LYS A 276 14.19 -17.74 -0.28
C LYS A 276 12.68 -17.49 -0.23
N HIS A 277 12.22 -16.62 0.67
CA HIS A 277 10.79 -16.26 0.80
C HIS A 277 10.29 -15.41 -0.37
N ARG A 278 11.18 -14.75 -1.11
CA ARG A 278 10.79 -13.98 -2.30
C ARG A 278 10.49 -14.87 -3.51
N GLN A 279 10.87 -16.15 -3.47
CA GLN A 279 10.53 -17.18 -4.47
C GLN A 279 10.79 -16.75 -5.93
N GLY A 280 11.91 -16.04 -6.17
CA GLY A 280 12.32 -15.63 -7.51
C GLY A 280 11.57 -14.41 -8.09
N VAL A 281 10.69 -13.74 -7.32
CA VAL A 281 10.11 -12.47 -7.77
C VAL A 281 11.23 -11.43 -7.89
N ALA A 282 11.35 -10.82 -9.08
CA ALA A 282 12.39 -9.85 -9.38
C ALA A 282 12.39 -8.66 -8.40
N TYR A 283 13.58 -8.12 -8.15
CA TYR A 283 13.77 -6.83 -7.48
C TYR A 283 13.77 -5.75 -8.56
N ASN A 284 13.02 -4.65 -8.39
CA ASN A 284 12.97 -3.63 -9.44
C ASN A 284 14.29 -2.82 -9.55
N ASN A 285 15.18 -2.94 -8.56
CA ASN A 285 16.46 -2.24 -8.46
C ASN A 285 17.70 -3.12 -8.75
N LYS A 286 17.52 -4.37 -9.24
CA LYS A 286 18.64 -5.28 -9.58
C LYS A 286 18.42 -6.00 -10.90
#